data_AF-A0A2W5BEQ6-F1
#
_entry.id   AF-A0A2W5BEQ6-F1
#
_cell.length_a   1.000
_cell.length_b   1.000
_cell.length_c   1.000
_cell.angle_alpha   90.00
_cell.angle_beta   90.00
_cell.angle_gamma   90.00
#
_symmetry.space_group_name_H-M   'P 1'
#
loop_
_entity.id
_entity.type
_entity.pdbx_description
1 polymer ?
#
loop_
_entity_poly.entity_id
_entity_poly.type
_entity_poly.pdbx_seq_one_letter_code
_entity_poly.pdbx_strand_id
1 'polypeptide(L)' 'MAEVAYNRGGAVSGVTTGLTELDRMTGGMHPTDLLILAGRPSMGKTALATNIAFNAAKKHLETGGREG' A
#
# COMPACT_ATOMS: atom_id res chain seq x y z
N MET A 1 9.52 3.94 -19.08
CA MET A 1 9.02 3.58 -17.73
C MET A 1 7.64 4.14 -17.45
N ALA A 2 7.32 5.39 -17.81
CA ALA A 2 5.97 5.95 -17.67
C ALA A 2 4.88 5.21 -18.48
N GLU A 3 5.24 4.59 -19.60
CA GLU A 3 4.31 3.92 -20.51
C GLU A 3 3.75 2.58 -19.97
N VAL A 4 4.50 1.88 -19.12
CA VAL A 4 4.09 0.59 -18.55
C VAL A 4 3.04 0.76 -17.45
N ALA A 5 3.10 1.88 -16.71
CA ALA A 5 2.09 2.24 -15.71
C ALA A 5 0.75 2.64 -16.35
N TYR A 6 0.78 3.30 -17.51
CA TYR A 6 -0.42 3.71 -18.22
C TYR A 6 -1.18 2.53 -18.83
N ASN A 7 -0.47 1.50 -19.29
CA ASN A 7 -1.06 0.29 -19.89
C ASN A 7 -1.66 -0.72 -18.89
N ARG A 8 -1.55 -0.48 -17.57
CA ARG A 8 -2.16 -1.35 -16.54
C ARG A 8 -3.59 -0.97 -16.14
N GLY A 9 -4.25 -0.07 -16.87
CA GLY A 9 -5.70 0.14 -16.74
C GLY A 9 -6.19 0.51 -15.33
N GLY A 10 -5.44 1.36 -14.61
CA GLY A 10 -5.82 1.80 -13.27
C GLY A 10 -5.58 0.78 -12.15
N ALA A 11 -4.90 -0.34 -12.44
CA ALA A 11 -4.50 -1.31 -11.42
C ALA A 11 -3.37 -0.74 -10.54
N VAL A 12 -3.56 -0.84 -9.22
CA VAL A 12 -2.56 -0.56 -8.19
C VAL A 12 -1.26 -1.30 -8.52
N SER A 13 -0.15 -0.56 -8.59
CA SER A 13 1.14 -1.10 -9.07
C SER A 13 2.10 -1.47 -7.94
N GLY A 14 1.95 -0.85 -6.77
CA GLY A 14 2.67 -1.19 -5.56
C GLY A 14 1.92 -2.20 -4.68
N VAL A 15 2.50 -2.51 -3.52
CA VAL A 15 1.87 -3.40 -2.52
C VAL A 15 0.66 -2.71 -1.92
N THR A 16 -0.49 -3.36 -1.89
CA THR A 16 -1.73 -2.79 -1.34
C THR A 16 -1.69 -2.69 0.18
N THR A 17 -2.20 -1.59 0.72
CA THR A 17 -2.31 -1.31 2.16
C THR A 17 -3.54 -1.98 2.79
N GLY A 18 -4.48 -2.45 1.96
CA GLY A 18 -5.78 -2.95 2.41
C GLY A 18 -6.82 -1.84 2.62
N LEU A 19 -6.49 -0.59 2.28
CA LEU A 19 -7.38 0.55 2.31
C LEU A 19 -7.60 1.04 0.89
N THR A 20 -8.75 0.70 0.30
CA THR A 20 -9.03 0.93 -1.13
C THR A 20 -8.79 2.37 -1.59
N GLU A 21 -9.24 3.36 -0.80
CA GLU A 21 -9.04 4.76 -1.16
C GLU A 21 -7.57 5.18 -1.04
N LEU A 22 -6.85 4.70 -0.03
CA LEU A 22 -5.42 4.99 0.11
C LEU A 22 -4.64 4.39 -1.07
N ASP A 23 -4.91 3.14 -1.42
CA ASP A 23 -4.26 2.44 -2.53
C ASP A 23 -4.55 3.11 -3.87
N ARG A 24 -5.77 3.63 -4.06
CA ARG A 24 -6.15 4.41 -5.24
C ARG A 24 -5.42 5.75 -5.30
N MET A 25 -5.24 6.42 -4.17
CA MET A 25 -4.56 7.71 -4.08
C MET A 25 -3.04 7.59 -4.24
N THR A 26 -2.43 6.52 -3.71
CA THR A 26 -0.97 6.34 -3.74
C THR A 26 -0.49 5.43 -4.87
N GLY A 27 -1.39 4.66 -5.49
CA GLY A 27 -1.02 3.63 -6.47
C GLY A 27 -0.42 2.38 -5.82
N GLY A 28 -0.62 2.20 -4.51
CA GLY A 28 0.00 1.20 -3.65
C GLY A 28 1.20 1.76 -2.88
N MET A 29 1.92 0.90 -2.16
CA MET A 29 3.21 1.23 -1.52
C MET A 29 4.36 0.69 -2.36
N HIS A 30 5.36 1.52 -2.60
CA HIS A 30 6.59 1.15 -3.28
C HIS A 30 7.76 0.98 -2.30
N PRO A 31 8.78 0.14 -2.61
CA PRO A 31 9.87 -0.17 -1.69
C PRO A 31 10.69 1.02 -1.16
N THR A 32 10.65 2.16 -1.85
CA THR A 32 11.39 3.38 -1.51
C THR A 32 10.55 4.44 -0.81
N ASP A 33 9.26 4.17 -0.55
CA ASP A 33 8.35 5.16 0.02
C ASP A 33 8.58 5.33 1.53
N LEU A 34 8.54 6.59 1.98
CA LEU A 34 8.50 6.95 3.40
C LEU A 34 7.10 7.47 3.75
N LEU A 35 6.32 6.67 4.48
CA LEU A 35 5.04 7.08 5.03
C LEU A 35 5.17 7.57 6.47
N ILE A 36 4.64 8.76 6.76
CA ILE A 36 4.57 9.33 8.11
C ILE A 36 3.12 9.30 8.60
N LEU A 37 2.86 8.52 9.66
CA LEU A 37 1.57 8.45 10.33
C LEU A 37 1.55 9.39 11.54
N ALA A 38 0.92 10.57 11.40
CA ALA A 38 0.83 11.58 12.45
C ALA A 38 -0.58 11.72 13.04
N GLY A 39 -0.67 12.13 14.30
CA GLY A 39 -1.94 12.29 15.03
C GLY A 39 -1.76 12.26 16.54
N ARG A 40 -2.73 12.77 17.31
CA ARG A 40 -2.70 12.81 18.79
C ARG A 40 -2.61 11.41 19.43
N PRO A 41 -2.18 11.28 20.70
CA PRO A 41 -2.32 10.02 21.44
C PRO A 41 -3.75 9.47 21.36
N SER A 42 -3.88 8.14 21.35
CA SER A 42 -5.17 7.42 21.27
C SER A 42 -5.97 7.55 19.96
N MET A 43 -5.48 8.26 18.93
CA MET A 43 -6.15 8.35 17.61
C MET A 43 -5.92 7.13 16.69
N GLY A 44 -5.46 5.98 17.22
CA GLY A 44 -5.40 4.74 16.45
C GLY A 44 -4.22 4.54 15.49
N LYS A 45 -3.18 5.39 15.52
CA LYS A 45 -1.99 5.26 14.64
C LYS A 45 -1.35 3.87 14.65
N THR A 46 -1.17 3.29 15.83
CA THR A 46 -0.60 1.94 15.97
C THR A 46 -1.50 0.89 15.33
N ALA A 47 -2.82 0.97 15.57
CA ALA A 47 -3.78 0.04 14.98
C ALA A 47 -3.78 0.14 13.44
N LEU A 48 -3.73 1.36 12.90
CA LEU A 48 -3.64 1.61 11.46
C LEU A 48 -2.35 1.05 10.86
N ALA A 49 -1.19 1.35 11.47
CA ALA A 49 0.10 0.85 11.00
C ALA A 49 0.14 -0.68 10.98
N THR A 50 -0.34 -1.33 12.04
CA THR A 50 -0.36 -2.80 12.11
C THR A 50 -1.29 -3.41 11.07
N ASN A 51 -2.46 -2.81 10.83
CA ASN A 51 -3.38 -3.29 9.79
C ASN A 51 -2.78 -3.15 8.39
N ILE A 52 -2.11 -2.03 8.10
CA ILE A 52 -1.42 -1.84 6.81
C ILE A 52 -0.32 -2.90 6.64
N ALA A 53 0.52 -3.09 7.66
CA ALA A 53 1.61 -4.08 7.62
C ALA A 53 1.07 -5.51 7.45
N PHE A 54 -0.01 -5.86 8.15
CA PHE A 54 -0.64 -7.18 8.04
C PHE A 54 -1.20 -7.43 6.63
N ASN A 55 -1.95 -6.47 6.08
CA ASN A 55 -2.53 -6.61 4.75
C ASN A 55 -1.45 -6.67 3.66
N ALA A 56 -0.40 -5.83 3.77
CA ALA A 56 0.73 -5.86 2.86
C ALA A 56 1.46 -7.21 2.89
N ALA A 57 1.74 -7.76 4.09
CA ALA A 57 2.36 -9.07 4.24
C ALA A 57 1.47 -10.21 3.70
N LYS A 58 0.16 -10.16 4.00
CA LYS A 58 -0.82 -11.12 3.49
C LYS A 58 -0.87 -11.10 1.96
N LYS A 59 -0.88 -9.92 1.34
CA LYS A 59 -0.89 -9.78 -0.12
C LYS A 59 0.40 -10.24 -0.77
N HIS A 60 1.54 -9.95 -0.14
CA HIS A 60 2.82 -10.49 -0.57
C HIS A 60 2.82 -12.03 -0.59
N LEU A 61 2.24 -12.66 0.44
CA LEU A 61 2.09 -14.12 0.50
C LEU A 61 1.16 -14.67 -0.59
N GLU A 62 -0.01 -14.05 -0.79
CA GLU A 62 -1.01 -14.48 -1.79
C GLU A 62 -0.47 -14.40 -3.22
N THR A 63 0.34 -13.37 -3.52
CA THR A 63 0.87 -13.14 -4.87
C THR A 63 2.23 -13.79 -5.10
N GLY A 64 2.86 -14.34 -4.05
CA GLY A 64 4.22 -14.86 -4.11
C GLY A 64 5.25 -13.78 -4.46
N GLY A 65 5.03 -12.56 -3.96
CA GLY A 65 5.91 -11.41 -4.21
C GLY A 65 5.82 -10.81 -5.62
N ARG A 66 4.74 -11.09 -6.37
CA ARG A 66 4.51 -10.54 -7.72
C ARG A 66 3.81 -9.18 -7.75
N GLU A 67 3.25 -8.75 -6.62
CA GLU A 67 2.77 -7.36 -6.43
C GLU A 67 3.93 -6.51 -5.87
N GLY A 68 4.35 -5.50 -6.65
CA GLY A 68 5.54 -4.67 -6.43
C GLY A 68 6.43 -4.61 -7.67
#